data_AF-A0A1W1EEC7-F1
#
_entry.id   AF-A0A1W1EEC7-F1
#
_cell.length_a   1.000
_cell.length_b   1.000
_cell.length_c   1.000
_cell.angle_alpha   90.00
_cell.angle_beta   90.00
_cell.angle_gamma   90.00
#
_symmetry.space_group_name_H-M   'P 1'
#
loop_
_entity.id
_entity.type
_entity.pdbx_description
1 polymer ?
#
loop_
_entity_poly.entity_id
_entity_poly.type
_entity_poly.pdbx_seq_one_letter_code
_entity_poly.pdbx_strand_id
1 'polypeptide(L)'
;MILYIYSQESKEFVEKNKGLDVWSSNTQYLPFEELDSLDISTVSHFLVTGFVKEIKKVLHLAYSNNISLGIIPMPEQKELMRTLSLPNKTSEAITLALSKSEKKVDLLFCNETIVLQEVVIGDAPPLDHFDTVLQGKTFFDRVKLFLMTIKKIKTLTHTEMKVTSAKENEMTISAVGVVAVEYNNSTFAAKLLSSKLNAGDGKLLIVILSPRSILQYVGYLFQSLVSYVTPKKLPSSLGYISSSEVTIEPKKDLRIRIDSTESENAPIHLKVEKEVLALSVGDEFWEKQSNIKNTKESFKIDHLPSDEESSLYLGKKIPLFTHASQEQYFNLFTNLREEGKVNSVYITLLILSTMIATFGLFINSSSVVIGAMLLAPLMQPIVSLSMGALRQDETLEVNSAKSIFWGVLAVLITSSFIAYLLPIDRLTSEMSGRLSPTTLDLLVAIVSGISAAYVKSNENILSSLAGVAIAVALVPPLAVAGIGLGWADWHMFIMAFLLFITNLVGIVFAAAFTFLVLGFAPLKVAMRGIFMWLVIVAVVALPLYSSFKQMQTDIHVQKTLSNLTIKLDEHRVKLTHVKLIHRPDMDEIRCEVISSGILSEEEKSVLKEKIVKSIDKEAEIIVTFRYKL
;
A
#
# COMPACT_ATOMS: atom_id res chain seq x y z
N MET A 1 34.07 1.78 -48.64
CA MET A 1 35.05 2.34 -47.67
C MET A 1 34.45 2.36 -46.26
N ILE A 2 35.27 2.43 -45.19
CA ILE A 2 34.81 2.78 -43.82
C ILE A 2 35.15 4.25 -43.58
N LEU A 3 34.17 5.03 -43.13
CA LEU A 3 34.34 6.46 -42.88
C LEU A 3 34.21 6.75 -41.37
N TYR A 4 35.27 7.26 -40.77
CA TYR A 4 35.30 7.68 -39.38
C TYR A 4 35.07 9.17 -39.26
N ILE A 5 33.86 9.52 -38.82
CA ILE A 5 33.40 10.87 -38.58
C ILE A 5 33.70 11.27 -37.13
N TYR A 6 34.32 12.42 -36.92
CA TYR A 6 34.64 12.91 -35.58
C TYR A 6 34.42 14.41 -35.43
N SER A 7 33.97 14.83 -34.25
CA SER A 7 33.84 16.25 -33.93
C SER A 7 35.19 16.92 -33.72
N GLN A 8 35.28 18.23 -33.91
CA GLN A 8 36.51 18.99 -33.67
C GLN A 8 37.03 18.82 -32.24
N GLU A 9 36.15 18.74 -31.24
CA GLU A 9 36.51 18.55 -29.84
C GLU A 9 37.01 17.13 -29.54
N SER A 10 36.60 16.14 -30.33
CA SER A 10 37.08 14.76 -30.21
C SER A 10 38.36 14.49 -31.01
N LYS A 11 38.87 15.48 -31.76
CA LYS A 11 40.07 15.34 -32.60
C LYS A 11 41.29 14.83 -31.84
N GLU A 12 41.57 15.36 -30.66
CA GLU A 12 42.71 14.91 -29.84
C GLU A 12 42.56 13.42 -29.44
N PHE A 13 41.34 13.02 -29.06
CA PHE A 13 41.03 11.64 -28.76
C PHE A 13 41.25 10.74 -29.99
N VAL A 14 40.81 11.18 -31.17
CA VAL A 14 41.00 10.43 -32.42
C VAL A 14 42.48 10.29 -32.75
N GLU A 15 43.25 11.39 -32.78
CA GLU A 15 44.69 11.37 -33.10
C GLU A 15 45.48 10.46 -32.15
N LYS A 16 45.17 10.49 -30.86
CA LYS A 16 45.82 9.63 -29.85
C LYS A 16 45.61 8.14 -30.11
N ASN A 17 44.46 7.77 -30.69
CA ASN A 17 44.06 6.38 -30.88
C ASN A 17 44.32 5.86 -32.30
N LYS A 18 44.72 6.71 -33.27
CA LYS A 18 45.06 6.30 -34.65
C LYS A 18 46.18 5.25 -34.73
N GLY A 19 47.10 5.26 -33.77
CA GLY A 19 48.26 4.35 -33.74
C GLY A 19 47.99 2.95 -33.17
N LEU A 20 46.74 2.63 -32.82
CA LEU A 20 46.40 1.29 -32.31
C LEU A 20 46.34 0.26 -33.45
N ASP A 21 46.81 -0.96 -33.20
CA ASP A 21 46.84 -2.06 -34.19
C ASP A 21 45.47 -2.63 -34.58
N VAL A 22 44.37 -1.97 -34.17
CA VAL A 22 42.99 -2.41 -34.39
C VAL A 22 42.35 -1.85 -35.67
N TRP A 23 42.99 -0.88 -36.33
CA TRP A 23 42.40 -0.20 -37.49
C TRP A 23 42.51 -1.01 -38.78
N SER A 24 41.45 -0.97 -39.58
CA SER A 24 41.47 -1.51 -40.94
C SER A 24 42.16 -0.53 -41.90
N SER A 25 42.89 -1.05 -42.90
CA SER A 25 43.58 -0.25 -43.92
C SER A 25 42.66 0.60 -44.81
N ASN A 26 41.34 0.44 -44.71
CA ASN A 26 40.32 1.12 -45.51
C ASN A 26 39.51 2.18 -44.73
N THR A 27 40.04 2.67 -43.61
CA THR A 27 39.40 3.67 -42.74
C THR A 27 39.83 5.09 -43.14
N GLN A 28 38.90 5.92 -43.62
CA GLN A 28 39.15 7.34 -43.90
C GLN A 28 38.58 8.19 -42.77
N TYR A 29 39.29 9.24 -42.39
CA TYR A 29 38.92 10.14 -41.30
C TYR A 29 38.30 11.41 -41.86
N LEU A 30 37.16 11.84 -41.34
CA LEU A 30 36.46 13.04 -41.77
C LEU A 30 35.99 13.87 -40.56
N PRO A 31 36.34 15.16 -40.47
CA PRO A 31 35.73 16.07 -39.50
C PRO A 31 34.21 16.21 -39.72
N PHE A 32 33.46 16.38 -38.64
CA PHE A 32 32.00 16.52 -38.68
C PHE A 32 31.53 17.70 -39.56
N GLU A 33 32.32 18.77 -39.65
CA GLU A 33 32.01 19.98 -40.43
C GLU A 33 32.05 19.75 -41.94
N GLU A 34 32.74 18.72 -42.41
CA GLU A 34 32.88 18.39 -43.83
C GLU A 34 31.82 17.39 -44.31
N LEU A 35 30.91 16.96 -43.42
CA LEU A 35 29.93 15.90 -43.68
C LEU A 35 28.99 16.20 -44.85
N ASP A 36 28.56 17.45 -45.01
CA ASP A 36 27.63 17.88 -46.06
C ASP A 36 28.24 17.85 -47.47
N SER A 37 29.58 17.76 -47.57
CA SER A 37 30.31 17.80 -48.84
C SER A 37 30.66 16.42 -49.41
N LEU A 38 30.27 15.34 -48.73
CA LEU A 38 30.74 13.99 -49.02
C LEU A 38 29.81 13.21 -49.96
N ASP A 39 30.39 12.49 -50.92
CA ASP A 39 29.67 11.48 -51.71
C ASP A 39 29.56 10.17 -50.92
N ILE A 40 28.35 9.91 -50.41
CA ILE A 40 28.03 8.78 -49.54
C ILE A 40 27.95 7.45 -50.30
N SER A 41 27.85 7.47 -51.64
CA SER A 41 27.63 6.27 -52.47
C SER A 41 28.72 5.19 -52.33
N THR A 42 29.94 5.58 -51.93
CA THR A 42 31.10 4.68 -51.77
C THR A 42 31.30 4.20 -50.33
N VAL A 43 30.50 4.70 -49.39
CA VAL A 43 30.63 4.39 -47.96
C VAL A 43 29.82 3.14 -47.61
N SER A 44 30.48 2.19 -46.95
CA SER A 44 29.84 0.90 -46.59
C SER A 44 29.58 0.76 -45.10
N HIS A 45 30.17 1.65 -44.28
CA HIS A 45 30.09 1.67 -42.83
C HIS A 45 30.57 3.01 -42.30
N PHE A 46 29.86 3.54 -41.31
CA PHE A 46 30.24 4.74 -40.59
C PHE A 46 30.79 4.39 -39.21
N LEU A 47 31.82 5.10 -38.78
CA LEU A 47 32.24 5.18 -37.38
C LEU A 47 32.01 6.61 -36.91
N VAL A 48 31.56 6.79 -35.67
CA VAL A 48 31.36 8.13 -35.11
C VAL A 48 31.94 8.27 -33.70
N THR A 49 32.60 9.40 -33.46
CA THR A 49 32.96 9.91 -32.12
C THR A 49 32.59 11.37 -32.03
N GLY A 50 31.96 11.78 -30.93
CA GLY A 50 31.58 13.18 -30.72
C GLY A 50 30.55 13.30 -29.61
N PHE A 51 29.93 14.48 -29.50
CA PHE A 51 28.81 14.69 -28.60
C PHE A 51 27.55 13.95 -29.08
N VAL A 52 26.65 13.67 -28.15
CA VAL A 52 25.39 12.96 -28.44
C VAL A 52 24.60 13.61 -29.58
N LYS A 53 24.59 14.94 -29.66
CA LYS A 53 23.92 15.70 -30.74
C LYS A 53 24.50 15.39 -32.13
N GLU A 54 25.80 15.20 -32.24
CA GLU A 54 26.49 14.90 -33.50
C GLU A 54 26.31 13.43 -33.86
N ILE A 55 26.45 12.54 -32.88
CA ILE A 55 26.17 11.11 -33.04
C ILE A 55 24.76 10.90 -33.60
N LYS A 56 23.75 11.64 -33.10
CA LYS A 56 22.37 11.61 -33.64
C LYS A 56 22.27 12.02 -35.11
N LYS A 57 23.04 13.03 -35.54
CA LYS A 57 23.07 13.44 -36.95
C LYS A 57 23.68 12.36 -37.84
N VAL A 58 24.77 11.73 -37.40
CA VAL A 58 25.37 10.62 -38.16
C VAL A 58 24.47 9.38 -38.15
N LEU A 59 23.76 9.10 -37.06
CA LEU A 59 22.73 8.07 -37.00
C LEU A 59 21.62 8.32 -38.02
N HIS A 60 21.14 9.56 -38.13
CA HIS A 60 20.16 9.93 -39.14
C HIS A 60 20.70 9.74 -40.56
N LEU A 61 21.95 10.12 -40.81
CA LEU A 61 22.61 9.90 -42.10
C LEU A 61 22.72 8.41 -42.46
N ALA A 62 23.12 7.59 -41.48
CA ALA A 62 23.21 6.14 -41.61
C ALA A 62 21.85 5.51 -41.91
N TYR A 63 20.81 5.94 -41.19
CA TYR A 63 19.43 5.55 -41.42
C TYR A 63 18.94 5.91 -42.82
N SER A 64 19.08 7.16 -43.25
CA SER A 64 18.60 7.63 -44.56
C SER A 64 19.28 6.94 -45.75
N ASN A 65 20.50 6.43 -45.58
CA ASN A 65 21.28 5.78 -46.63
C ASN A 65 21.37 4.25 -46.45
N ASN A 66 20.70 3.66 -45.43
CA ASN A 66 20.78 2.24 -45.09
C ASN A 66 22.23 1.73 -44.91
N ILE A 67 23.06 2.55 -44.26
CA ILE A 67 24.47 2.25 -43.95
C ILE A 67 24.57 1.80 -42.48
N SER A 68 25.43 0.82 -42.22
CA SER A 68 25.72 0.37 -40.84
C SER A 68 26.59 1.39 -40.09
N LEU A 69 26.41 1.50 -38.78
CA LEU A 69 27.12 2.48 -37.95
C LEU A 69 27.73 1.82 -36.70
N GLY A 70 28.99 2.15 -36.40
CA GLY A 70 29.62 1.90 -35.11
C GLY A 70 29.86 3.20 -34.33
N ILE A 71 29.69 3.15 -33.01
CA ILE A 71 29.94 4.30 -32.12
C ILE A 71 31.19 4.00 -31.31
N ILE A 72 32.15 4.94 -31.32
CA ILE A 72 33.33 4.91 -30.47
C ILE A 72 33.14 5.97 -29.39
N PRO A 73 32.77 5.58 -28.16
CA PRO A 73 32.45 6.51 -27.09
C PRO A 73 33.71 7.12 -26.48
N MET A 74 33.62 8.38 -26.06
CA MET A 74 34.64 9.02 -25.24
C MET A 74 34.54 8.51 -23.78
N PRO A 75 35.64 8.45 -23.01
CA PRO A 75 35.66 7.91 -21.64
C PRO A 75 34.67 8.57 -20.67
N GLU A 76 34.32 9.83 -20.91
CA GLU A 76 33.38 10.62 -20.12
C GLU A 76 31.91 10.21 -20.37
N GLN A 77 31.61 9.57 -21.50
CA GLN A 77 30.25 9.25 -21.94
C GLN A 77 29.70 7.96 -21.32
N LYS A 78 29.71 7.88 -19.98
CA LYS A 78 29.30 6.67 -19.25
C LYS A 78 27.86 6.22 -19.50
N GLU A 79 26.95 7.16 -19.70
CA GLU A 79 25.55 6.86 -19.98
C GLU A 79 25.39 6.21 -21.36
N LEU A 80 26.03 6.77 -22.40
CA LEU A 80 26.03 6.20 -23.75
C LEU A 80 26.64 4.80 -23.77
N MET A 81 27.79 4.62 -23.11
CA MET A 81 28.42 3.31 -22.98
C MET A 81 27.47 2.29 -22.34
N ARG A 82 26.72 2.67 -21.31
CA ARG A 82 25.78 1.76 -20.64
C ARG A 82 24.51 1.49 -21.46
N THR A 83 23.97 2.50 -22.12
CA THR A 83 22.79 2.42 -22.98
C THR A 83 22.97 1.38 -24.08
N LEU A 84 24.13 1.40 -24.75
CA LEU A 84 24.44 0.51 -25.88
C LEU A 84 25.39 -0.64 -25.50
N SER A 85 25.69 -0.79 -24.21
CA SER A 85 26.66 -1.75 -23.65
C SER A 85 28.03 -1.74 -24.35
N LEU A 86 28.52 -0.54 -24.68
CA LEU A 86 29.83 -0.34 -25.33
C LEU A 86 30.98 -0.59 -24.34
N PRO A 87 32.11 -1.17 -24.78
CA PRO A 87 33.26 -1.43 -23.93
C PRO A 87 33.86 -0.15 -23.33
N ASN A 88 34.30 -0.23 -22.06
CA ASN A 88 34.99 0.88 -21.38
C ASN A 88 36.41 1.11 -21.90
N LYS A 89 37.06 0.07 -22.45
CA LYS A 89 38.41 0.19 -23.03
C LYS A 89 38.29 0.62 -24.49
N THR A 90 38.99 1.69 -24.84
CA THR A 90 38.93 2.29 -26.18
C THR A 90 39.28 1.30 -27.30
N SER A 91 40.30 0.46 -27.12
CA SER A 91 40.67 -0.55 -28.14
C SER A 91 39.54 -1.54 -28.42
N GLU A 92 38.90 -2.07 -27.37
CA GLU A 92 37.76 -2.99 -27.49
C GLU A 92 36.55 -2.28 -28.12
N ALA A 93 36.31 -1.01 -27.77
CA ALA A 93 35.24 -0.21 -28.35
C ALA A 93 35.45 0.07 -29.85
N ILE A 94 36.69 0.33 -30.29
CA ILE A 94 37.04 0.48 -31.71
C ILE A 94 36.81 -0.83 -32.46
N THR A 95 37.28 -1.96 -31.91
CA THR A 95 37.06 -3.29 -32.51
C THR A 95 35.57 -3.60 -32.67
N LEU A 96 34.75 -3.30 -31.65
CA LEU A 96 33.31 -3.46 -31.73
C LEU A 96 32.70 -2.54 -32.78
N ALA A 97 33.08 -1.25 -32.79
CA ALA A 97 32.56 -0.28 -33.72
C ALA A 97 32.89 -0.63 -35.18
N LEU A 98 34.07 -1.20 -35.46
CA LEU A 98 34.44 -1.68 -36.80
C LEU A 98 33.65 -2.91 -37.28
N SER A 99 33.11 -3.69 -36.33
CA SER A 99 32.34 -4.90 -36.64
C SER A 99 30.92 -4.51 -37.05
N LYS A 100 30.56 -4.71 -38.32
CA LYS A 100 29.20 -4.44 -38.81
C LYS A 100 28.20 -5.36 -38.09
N SER A 101 27.18 -4.77 -37.48
CA SER A 101 26.08 -5.55 -36.91
C SER A 101 25.23 -6.18 -38.01
N GLU A 102 24.96 -7.47 -37.90
CA GLU A 102 23.96 -8.17 -38.73
C GLU A 102 22.52 -7.90 -38.24
N LYS A 103 22.36 -7.58 -36.95
CA LYS A 103 21.08 -7.27 -36.34
C LYS A 103 20.79 -5.78 -36.47
N LYS A 104 19.58 -5.46 -36.94
CA LYS A 104 19.09 -4.09 -36.95
C LYS A 104 18.33 -3.78 -35.66
N VAL A 105 18.50 -2.55 -35.18
CA VAL A 105 17.71 -1.98 -34.08
C VAL A 105 16.58 -1.13 -34.66
N ASP A 106 15.51 -1.04 -33.87
CA ASP A 106 14.49 -0.01 -34.04
C ASP A 106 15.11 1.39 -33.81
N LEU A 107 14.46 2.43 -34.34
CA LEU A 107 14.77 3.82 -34.01
C LEU A 107 13.53 4.57 -33.53
N LEU A 108 13.59 5.10 -32.31
CA LEU A 108 12.62 6.05 -31.78
C LEU A 108 12.95 7.48 -32.24
N PHE A 109 11.96 8.10 -32.86
CA PHE A 109 11.95 9.51 -33.21
C PHE A 109 11.03 10.29 -32.27
N CYS A 110 11.52 11.43 -31.81
CA CYS A 110 10.73 12.47 -31.17
C CYS A 110 10.70 13.66 -32.12
N ASN A 111 9.54 13.86 -32.76
CA ASN A 111 9.39 14.70 -33.95
C ASN A 111 10.42 14.24 -35.01
N GLU A 112 11.40 15.07 -35.35
CA GLU A 112 12.45 14.73 -36.33
C GLU A 112 13.77 14.27 -35.67
N THR A 113 13.84 14.22 -34.33
CA THR A 113 15.08 13.93 -33.61
C THR A 113 15.12 12.48 -33.12
N ILE A 114 16.19 11.75 -33.44
CA ILE A 114 16.44 10.41 -32.91
C ILE A 114 16.65 10.45 -31.39
N VAL A 115 16.04 9.50 -30.70
CA VAL A 115 16.14 9.29 -29.25
C VAL A 115 17.01 8.06 -28.99
N LEU A 116 18.03 8.20 -28.14
CA LEU A 116 18.92 7.10 -27.75
C LEU A 116 18.62 6.57 -26.35
N GLN A 117 18.13 7.42 -25.46
CA GLN A 117 17.94 7.12 -24.05
C GLN A 117 16.48 7.31 -23.69
N GLU A 118 16.01 8.54 -23.66
CA GLU A 118 14.65 8.82 -23.22
C GLU A 118 14.15 10.18 -23.69
N VAL A 119 12.83 10.28 -23.78
CA VAL A 119 12.12 11.56 -23.85
C VAL A 119 11.41 11.78 -22.52
N VAL A 120 11.67 12.89 -21.86
CA VAL A 120 11.00 13.29 -20.62
C VAL A 120 10.15 14.53 -20.89
N ILE A 121 8.87 14.46 -20.53
CA ILE A 121 7.89 15.53 -20.69
C ILE A 121 7.40 15.90 -19.29
N GLY A 122 7.67 17.11 -18.82
CA GLY A 122 7.40 17.55 -17.46
C GLY A 122 8.40 17.03 -16.43
N ASP A 123 7.96 16.96 -15.17
CA ASP A 123 8.78 16.51 -14.05
C ASP A 123 8.37 15.10 -13.63
N ALA A 124 9.23 14.11 -13.86
CA ALA A 124 8.91 12.71 -13.60
C ALA A 124 9.80 12.01 -12.55
N PRO A 125 10.08 12.57 -11.35
CA PRO A 125 11.01 11.92 -10.42
C PRO A 125 10.54 10.53 -9.93
N PRO A 126 11.44 9.54 -9.76
CA PRO A 126 12.81 9.47 -10.24
C PRO A 126 12.90 8.81 -11.64
N LEU A 127 11.79 8.73 -12.38
CA LEU A 127 11.73 8.14 -13.72
C LEU A 127 12.69 8.83 -14.69
N ASP A 128 12.89 10.14 -14.52
CA ASP A 128 13.74 11.03 -15.34
C ASP A 128 15.24 11.00 -14.93
N HIS A 129 15.65 9.91 -14.28
CA HIS A 129 17.02 9.67 -13.86
C HIS A 129 17.48 8.29 -14.31
N PHE A 130 18.79 8.14 -14.49
CA PHE A 130 19.41 6.84 -14.67
C PHE A 130 19.51 6.05 -13.34
N ASP A 131 19.34 4.72 -13.41
CA ASP A 131 19.45 3.84 -12.23
C ASP A 131 20.85 3.84 -11.58
N THR A 132 21.89 4.30 -12.30
CA THR A 132 23.25 4.51 -11.75
C THR A 132 23.27 5.43 -10.56
N VAL A 133 22.30 6.34 -10.43
CA VAL A 133 22.15 7.18 -9.25
C VAL A 133 22.05 6.35 -7.96
N LEU A 134 21.66 5.06 -8.04
CA LEU A 134 21.54 4.14 -6.90
C LEU A 134 22.63 3.06 -6.83
N GLN A 135 23.43 2.86 -7.88
CA GLN A 135 24.46 1.82 -7.93
C GLN A 135 25.63 2.17 -7.01
N GLY A 136 26.12 1.20 -6.23
CA GLY A 136 27.23 1.39 -5.28
C GLY A 136 26.91 2.25 -4.06
N LYS A 137 25.69 2.77 -3.92
CA LYS A 137 25.28 3.61 -2.79
C LYS A 137 24.85 2.82 -1.56
N THR A 138 25.23 3.32 -0.39
CA THR A 138 24.79 2.77 0.89
C THR A 138 23.31 3.07 1.15
N PHE A 139 22.71 2.35 2.10
CA PHE A 139 21.33 2.63 2.53
C PHE A 139 21.14 4.10 2.97
N PHE A 140 22.11 4.68 3.68
CA PHE A 140 22.05 6.08 4.11
C PHE A 140 22.06 7.07 2.95
N ASP A 141 22.90 6.83 1.93
CA ASP A 141 22.94 7.67 0.73
C ASP A 141 21.63 7.62 -0.06
N ARG A 142 21.01 6.43 -0.10
CA ARG A 142 19.69 6.21 -0.70
C ARG A 142 18.58 6.95 0.05
N VAL A 143 18.58 6.89 1.38
CA VAL A 143 17.65 7.68 2.22
C VAL A 143 17.87 9.18 2.02
N LYS A 144 19.11 9.64 1.92
CA LYS A 144 19.42 11.05 1.64
C LYS A 144 18.87 11.49 0.28
N LEU A 145 19.06 10.67 -0.76
CA LEU A 145 18.50 10.90 -2.08
C LEU A 145 16.97 10.96 -2.04
N PHE A 146 16.32 9.99 -1.38
CA PHE A 146 14.88 9.97 -1.18
C PHE A 146 14.35 11.24 -0.50
N LEU A 147 15.00 11.70 0.57
CA LEU A 147 14.64 12.95 1.25
C LEU A 147 14.83 14.19 0.37
N MET A 148 15.87 14.21 -0.47
CA MET A 148 16.08 15.28 -1.45
C MET A 148 14.97 15.27 -2.51
N THR A 149 14.58 14.11 -3.02
CA THR A 149 13.48 13.97 -3.99
C THR A 149 12.14 14.34 -3.39
N ILE A 150 11.88 14.00 -2.12
CA ILE A 150 10.66 14.41 -1.40
C ILE A 150 10.48 15.93 -1.36
N LYS A 151 11.57 16.69 -1.21
CA LYS A 151 11.50 18.16 -1.18
C LYS A 151 10.98 18.74 -2.51
N LYS A 152 11.26 18.07 -3.63
CA LYS A 152 10.77 18.46 -4.97
C LYS A 152 9.28 18.16 -5.17
N ILE A 153 8.68 17.25 -4.40
CA ILE A 153 7.24 16.91 -4.54
C ILE A 153 6.33 18.13 -4.39
N LYS A 154 6.72 19.09 -3.54
CA LYS A 154 5.91 20.28 -3.25
C LYS A 154 5.70 21.19 -4.46
N THR A 155 6.55 21.10 -5.48
CA THR A 155 6.45 21.91 -6.70
C THR A 155 5.79 21.17 -7.84
N LEU A 156 5.49 19.87 -7.69
CA LEU A 156 4.86 19.06 -8.72
C LEU A 156 3.37 19.43 -8.83
N THR A 157 2.96 19.73 -10.04
CA THR A 157 1.56 19.99 -10.40
C THR A 157 1.17 19.10 -11.55
N HIS A 158 -0.06 18.59 -11.53
CA HIS A 158 -0.57 17.90 -12.70
C HIS A 158 -0.85 18.88 -13.83
N THR A 159 -0.71 18.40 -15.06
CA THR A 159 -1.36 18.97 -16.22
C THR A 159 -2.18 17.90 -16.91
N GLU A 160 -3.25 18.34 -17.55
CA GLU A 160 -3.99 17.52 -18.50
C GLU A 160 -3.10 17.30 -19.74
N MET A 161 -3.06 16.07 -20.23
CA MET A 161 -2.34 15.67 -21.43
C MET A 161 -3.28 14.85 -22.30
N LYS A 162 -3.46 15.30 -23.54
CA LYS A 162 -4.12 14.51 -24.58
C LYS A 162 -3.10 13.55 -25.17
N VAL A 163 -3.42 12.27 -25.19
CA VAL A 163 -2.56 11.20 -25.71
C VAL A 163 -3.29 10.46 -26.81
N THR A 164 -2.70 10.41 -27.99
CA THR A 164 -3.24 9.73 -29.17
C THR A 164 -2.29 8.63 -29.59
N SER A 165 -2.75 7.38 -29.61
CA SER A 165 -1.96 6.22 -30.06
C SER A 165 -2.01 5.98 -31.57
N ALA A 166 -1.19 5.06 -32.09
CA ALA A 166 -1.14 4.68 -33.50
C ALA A 166 -2.50 4.23 -34.10
N LYS A 167 -3.42 3.72 -33.27
CA LYS A 167 -4.79 3.35 -33.69
C LYS A 167 -5.82 4.47 -33.57
N GLU A 168 -5.37 5.71 -33.45
CA GLU A 168 -6.21 6.90 -33.25
C GLU A 168 -7.10 6.81 -31.98
N ASN A 169 -6.75 5.95 -31.01
CA ASN A 169 -7.39 6.00 -29.70
C ASN A 169 -6.91 7.25 -28.96
N GLU A 170 -7.80 8.22 -28.80
CA GLU A 170 -7.57 9.42 -28.00
C GLU A 170 -7.94 9.19 -26.54
N MET A 171 -7.05 9.61 -25.64
CA MET A 171 -7.23 9.48 -24.20
C MET A 171 -6.77 10.76 -23.54
N THR A 172 -7.51 11.23 -22.53
CA THR A 172 -7.09 12.38 -21.72
C THR A 172 -6.66 11.89 -20.36
N ILE A 173 -5.48 12.30 -19.90
CA ILE A 173 -4.93 11.93 -18.61
C ILE A 173 -4.46 13.17 -17.85
N SER A 174 -4.57 13.14 -16.53
CA SER A 174 -3.93 14.11 -15.66
C SER A 174 -2.59 13.55 -15.21
N ALA A 175 -1.46 14.17 -15.53
CA ALA A 175 -0.14 13.65 -15.17
C ALA A 175 0.83 14.77 -14.77
N VAL A 176 1.83 14.42 -13.96
CA VAL A 176 2.92 15.33 -13.57
C VAL A 176 4.03 15.31 -14.62
N GLY A 177 4.33 14.10 -15.12
CA GLY A 177 5.35 13.91 -16.13
C GLY A 177 5.27 12.55 -16.78
N VAL A 178 5.90 12.44 -17.94
CA VAL A 178 5.87 11.27 -18.80
C VAL A 178 7.30 10.98 -19.28
N VAL A 179 7.69 9.71 -19.29
CA VAL A 179 8.99 9.26 -19.80
C VAL A 179 8.78 8.21 -20.88
N ALA A 180 9.29 8.45 -22.08
CA ALA A 180 9.26 7.50 -23.18
C ALA A 180 10.64 6.88 -23.39
N VAL A 181 10.66 5.56 -23.54
CA VAL A 181 11.85 4.74 -23.79
C VAL A 181 11.53 3.70 -24.85
N GLU A 182 12.52 3.36 -25.68
CA GLU A 182 12.36 2.38 -26.76
C GLU A 182 12.75 0.97 -26.31
N TYR A 183 13.93 0.83 -25.74
CA TYR A 183 14.51 -0.45 -25.34
C TYR A 183 15.05 -0.41 -23.91
N ASN A 184 15.47 -1.56 -23.39
CA ASN A 184 16.04 -1.64 -22.05
C ASN A 184 17.45 -1.02 -22.01
N ASN A 185 17.51 0.26 -21.66
CA ASN A 185 18.72 1.09 -21.65
C ASN A 185 19.18 1.49 -20.24
N SER A 186 18.69 0.80 -19.21
CA SER A 186 19.05 1.03 -17.80
C SER A 186 18.63 2.40 -17.22
N THR A 187 17.74 3.14 -17.87
CA THR A 187 16.99 4.26 -17.24
C THR A 187 16.05 3.72 -16.16
N PHE A 188 15.60 4.59 -15.24
CA PHE A 188 14.69 4.16 -14.18
C PHE A 188 13.34 3.71 -14.75
N ALA A 189 12.82 4.42 -15.76
CA ALA A 189 11.62 4.04 -16.50
C ALA A 189 11.77 2.65 -17.15
N ALA A 190 12.88 2.38 -17.84
CA ALA A 190 13.11 1.10 -18.48
C ALA A 190 13.16 -0.08 -17.49
N LYS A 191 13.76 0.13 -16.31
CA LYS A 191 13.88 -0.91 -15.28
C LYS A 191 12.53 -1.36 -14.69
N LEU A 192 11.56 -0.45 -14.57
CA LEU A 192 10.23 -0.75 -14.03
C LEU A 192 9.45 -1.74 -14.90
N LEU A 193 9.73 -1.77 -16.21
CA LEU A 193 8.99 -2.53 -17.20
C LEU A 193 9.93 -3.25 -18.19
N SER A 194 11.09 -3.69 -17.71
CA SER A 194 12.15 -4.32 -18.53
C SER A 194 11.66 -5.53 -19.32
N SER A 195 10.73 -6.32 -18.76
CA SER A 195 10.13 -7.47 -19.43
C SER A 195 9.27 -7.11 -20.65
N LYS A 196 8.97 -5.83 -20.87
CA LYS A 196 8.14 -5.32 -21.98
C LYS A 196 8.96 -4.58 -23.04
N LEU A 197 10.26 -4.39 -22.85
CA LEU A 197 11.11 -3.65 -23.76
C LEU A 197 11.89 -4.59 -24.66
N ASN A 198 11.97 -4.25 -25.94
CA ASN A 198 12.75 -4.96 -26.94
C ASN A 198 13.22 -3.97 -28.01
N ALA A 199 14.46 -4.10 -28.46
CA ALA A 199 15.05 -3.19 -29.45
C ALA A 199 14.70 -3.53 -30.92
N GLY A 200 13.72 -4.41 -31.15
CA GLY A 200 13.37 -4.97 -32.46
C GLY A 200 11.92 -5.46 -32.55
N ASP A 201 11.01 -4.85 -31.77
CA ASP A 201 9.58 -5.18 -31.78
C ASP A 201 8.70 -4.07 -32.39
N GLY A 202 9.31 -2.94 -32.75
CA GLY A 202 8.70 -1.79 -33.42
C GLY A 202 7.88 -0.90 -32.49
N LYS A 203 8.23 -0.84 -31.19
CA LYS A 203 7.45 -0.10 -30.21
C LYS A 203 8.28 0.72 -29.25
N LEU A 204 7.65 1.80 -28.80
CA LEU A 204 8.08 2.51 -27.60
C LEU A 204 7.20 2.13 -26.41
N LEU A 205 7.75 2.41 -25.23
CA LEU A 205 7.06 2.34 -23.97
C LEU A 205 7.07 3.72 -23.32
N ILE A 206 5.89 4.17 -22.93
CA ILE A 206 5.68 5.40 -22.20
C ILE A 206 5.30 5.05 -20.77
N VAL A 207 6.02 5.59 -19.80
CA VAL A 207 5.70 5.51 -18.37
C VAL A 207 5.17 6.86 -17.92
N ILE A 208 3.96 6.85 -17.36
CA ILE A 208 3.23 8.05 -16.95
C ILE A 208 3.29 8.15 -15.42
N LEU A 209 3.78 9.27 -14.90
CA LEU A 209 3.71 9.61 -13.48
C LEU A 209 2.47 10.45 -13.18
N SER A 210 1.51 9.87 -12.47
CA SER A 210 0.27 10.52 -12.08
C SER A 210 -0.17 10.09 -10.67
N PRO A 211 0.44 10.66 -9.63
CA PRO A 211 0.08 10.37 -8.25
C PRO A 211 -1.25 11.03 -7.86
N ARG A 212 -2.18 10.25 -7.28
CA ARG A 212 -3.43 10.79 -6.70
C ARG A 212 -3.21 11.47 -5.35
N SER A 213 -2.09 11.19 -4.68
CA SER A 213 -1.72 11.82 -3.40
C SER A 213 -0.22 11.80 -3.14
N ILE A 214 0.23 12.72 -2.29
CA ILE A 214 1.62 12.79 -1.84
C ILE A 214 2.00 11.49 -1.12
N LEU A 215 1.12 10.93 -0.27
CA LEU A 215 1.45 9.72 0.49
C LEU A 215 1.66 8.50 -0.43
N GLN A 216 0.83 8.35 -1.46
CA GLN A 216 0.98 7.31 -2.48
C GLN A 216 2.32 7.46 -3.22
N TYR A 217 2.66 8.69 -3.60
CA TYR A 217 3.90 8.98 -4.31
C TYR A 217 5.14 8.77 -3.43
N VAL A 218 5.09 9.14 -2.16
CA VAL A 218 6.15 8.89 -1.17
C VAL A 218 6.37 7.39 -0.98
N GLY A 219 5.31 6.59 -0.92
CA GLY A 219 5.41 5.13 -0.88
C GLY A 219 6.14 4.56 -2.10
N TYR A 220 5.79 5.03 -3.30
CA TYR A 220 6.51 4.71 -4.53
C TYR A 220 7.99 5.12 -4.47
N LEU A 221 8.28 6.36 -4.09
CA LEU A 221 9.65 6.87 -4.02
C LEU A 221 10.51 6.08 -3.02
N PHE A 222 9.95 5.68 -1.89
CA PHE A 222 10.65 4.88 -0.90
C PHE A 222 10.99 3.50 -1.47
N GLN A 223 10.02 2.86 -2.13
CA GLN A 223 10.23 1.59 -2.80
C GLN A 223 11.27 1.70 -3.92
N SER A 224 11.28 2.79 -4.66
CA SER A 224 12.14 3.01 -5.82
C SER A 224 13.57 3.41 -5.46
N LEU A 225 13.75 4.25 -4.43
CA LEU A 225 15.04 4.84 -4.10
C LEU A 225 15.72 4.19 -2.90
N VAL A 226 14.95 3.67 -1.94
CA VAL A 226 15.47 3.14 -0.68
C VAL A 226 15.48 1.62 -0.66
N SER A 227 14.37 1.00 -1.07
CA SER A 227 14.26 -0.46 -1.07
C SER A 227 15.24 -1.10 -2.06
N TYR A 228 15.80 -2.25 -1.70
CA TYR A 228 16.57 -3.11 -2.60
C TYR A 228 15.67 -4.07 -3.39
N VAL A 229 14.37 -4.10 -3.11
CA VAL A 229 13.40 -5.00 -3.72
C VAL A 229 12.72 -4.31 -4.90
N THR A 230 12.95 -4.83 -6.11
CA THR A 230 12.23 -4.38 -7.31
C THR A 230 10.76 -4.80 -7.23
N PRO A 231 9.79 -3.87 -7.34
CA PRO A 231 8.36 -4.21 -7.33
C PRO A 231 7.99 -5.16 -8.47
N LYS A 232 7.25 -6.24 -8.16
CA LYS A 232 6.67 -7.13 -9.18
C LYS A 232 5.45 -6.52 -9.90
N LYS A 233 4.79 -5.55 -9.27
CA LYS A 233 3.61 -4.85 -9.82
C LYS A 233 3.92 -3.37 -9.94
N LEU A 234 3.45 -2.76 -11.03
CA LEU A 234 3.55 -1.32 -11.21
C LEU A 234 2.79 -0.59 -10.10
N PRO A 235 3.41 0.39 -9.43
CA PRO A 235 2.75 1.26 -8.45
C PRO A 235 1.51 1.94 -9.03
N SER A 236 0.49 2.17 -8.19
CA SER A 236 -0.77 2.81 -8.60
C SER A 236 -0.63 4.30 -8.97
N SER A 237 0.50 4.93 -8.67
CA SER A 237 0.82 6.29 -9.14
C SER A 237 1.43 6.32 -10.54
N LEU A 238 1.65 5.15 -11.14
CA LEU A 238 2.28 4.97 -12.45
C LEU A 238 1.34 4.25 -13.40
N GLY A 239 1.32 4.65 -14.66
CA GLY A 239 0.71 3.91 -15.76
C GLY A 239 1.70 3.70 -16.89
N TYR A 240 1.33 2.88 -17.88
CA TYR A 240 2.14 2.76 -19.08
C TYR A 240 1.30 2.61 -20.35
N ILE A 241 1.90 3.03 -21.47
CA ILE A 241 1.40 2.85 -22.83
C ILE A 241 2.51 2.22 -23.66
N SER A 242 2.18 1.18 -24.43
CA SER A 242 3.09 0.58 -25.41
C SER A 242 2.44 0.60 -26.78
N SER A 243 3.05 1.34 -27.71
CA SER A 243 2.58 1.54 -29.09
C SER A 243 3.77 1.85 -30.00
N SER A 244 3.56 1.75 -31.32
CA SER A 244 4.55 2.14 -32.34
C SER A 244 4.59 3.66 -32.56
N GLU A 245 3.49 4.35 -32.26
CA GLU A 245 3.36 5.79 -32.44
C GLU A 245 2.46 6.37 -31.36
N VAL A 246 2.88 7.49 -30.76
CA VAL A 246 2.10 8.21 -29.76
C VAL A 246 2.32 9.71 -29.90
N THR A 247 1.23 10.47 -29.99
CA THR A 247 1.24 11.92 -29.88
C THR A 247 0.83 12.35 -28.48
N ILE A 248 1.58 13.27 -27.86
CA ILE A 248 1.28 13.84 -26.55
C ILE A 248 1.17 15.35 -26.66
N GLU A 249 0.02 15.88 -26.25
CA GLU A 249 -0.27 17.31 -26.23
C GLU A 249 -0.62 17.75 -24.80
N PRO A 250 0.33 18.35 -24.06
CA PRO A 250 0.07 18.87 -22.72
C PRO A 250 -0.71 20.20 -22.81
N LYS A 251 -1.71 20.37 -21.94
CA LYS A 251 -2.55 21.58 -21.87
C LYS A 251 -1.79 22.84 -21.41
N LYS A 252 -0.66 22.65 -20.75
CA LYS A 252 0.26 23.71 -20.31
C LYS A 252 1.64 23.38 -20.83
N ASP A 253 2.44 24.40 -21.12
CA ASP A 253 3.84 24.21 -21.49
C ASP A 253 4.58 23.49 -20.37
N LEU A 254 5.24 22.40 -20.74
CA LEU A 254 6.09 21.62 -19.87
C LEU A 254 7.50 21.60 -20.43
N ARG A 255 8.47 21.48 -19.52
CA ARG A 255 9.86 21.23 -19.92
C ARG A 255 9.97 19.89 -20.63
N ILE A 256 10.54 19.88 -21.81
CA ILE A 256 10.80 18.66 -22.58
C ILE A 256 12.30 18.43 -22.61
N ARG A 257 12.73 17.19 -22.39
CA ARG A 257 14.11 16.76 -22.53
C ARG A 257 14.20 15.53 -23.43
N ILE A 258 15.13 15.55 -24.38
CA ILE A 258 15.49 14.40 -25.20
C ILE A 258 16.94 14.07 -24.91
N ASP A 259 17.24 12.89 -24.36
CA ASP A 259 18.59 12.44 -23.98
C ASP A 259 19.38 13.51 -23.20
N SER A 260 18.76 14.05 -22.16
CA SER A 260 19.27 15.12 -21.28
C SER A 260 19.38 16.53 -21.89
N THR A 261 19.08 16.71 -23.19
CA THR A 261 19.04 18.04 -23.83
C THR A 261 17.64 18.63 -23.82
N GLU A 262 17.50 19.92 -23.48
CA GLU A 262 16.20 20.60 -23.51
C GLU A 262 15.69 20.78 -24.95
N SER A 263 14.37 20.70 -25.12
CA SER A 263 13.65 20.91 -26.37
C SER A 263 12.39 21.75 -26.11
N GLU A 264 11.97 22.56 -27.07
CA GLU A 264 10.85 23.51 -26.92
C GLU A 264 9.59 23.14 -27.74
N ASN A 265 9.56 22.00 -28.43
CA ASN A 265 8.52 21.69 -29.43
C ASN A 265 7.42 20.75 -28.90
N ALA A 266 6.28 21.31 -28.49
CA ALA A 266 4.99 20.60 -28.38
C ALA A 266 4.08 20.98 -29.58
N PRO A 267 3.17 20.11 -30.05
CA PRO A 267 2.93 18.72 -29.60
C PRO A 267 4.10 17.79 -29.86
N ILE A 268 4.19 16.72 -29.09
CA ILE A 268 5.29 15.76 -29.15
C ILE A 268 4.81 14.52 -29.88
N HIS A 269 5.39 14.26 -31.04
CA HIS A 269 5.12 13.07 -31.84
C HIS A 269 6.24 12.05 -31.64
N LEU A 270 5.91 10.93 -31.01
CA LEU A 270 6.83 9.82 -30.78
C LEU A 270 6.52 8.71 -31.79
N LYS A 271 7.49 8.32 -32.61
CA LYS A 271 7.32 7.27 -33.62
C LYS A 271 8.51 6.33 -33.65
N VAL A 272 8.24 5.03 -33.68
CA VAL A 272 9.28 4.00 -33.82
C VAL A 272 9.28 3.45 -35.24
N GLU A 273 10.44 3.47 -35.88
CA GLU A 273 10.70 2.83 -37.16
C GLU A 273 11.40 1.48 -36.91
N LYS A 274 10.79 0.39 -37.37
CA LYS A 274 11.17 -0.97 -36.97
C LYS A 274 12.34 -1.53 -37.78
N GLU A 275 13.34 -2.07 -37.08
CA GLU A 275 14.49 -2.82 -37.60
C GLU A 275 15.18 -2.06 -38.76
N VAL A 276 15.43 -0.76 -38.56
CA VAL A 276 15.91 0.14 -39.62
C VAL A 276 17.43 0.32 -39.64
N LEU A 277 18.10 0.30 -38.48
CA LEU A 277 19.52 0.66 -38.38
C LEU A 277 20.39 -0.52 -37.94
N ALA A 278 21.40 -0.85 -38.74
CA ALA A 278 22.46 -1.79 -38.34
C ALA A 278 23.50 -1.08 -37.45
N LEU A 279 23.22 -1.03 -36.15
CA LEU A 279 24.06 -0.37 -35.15
C LEU A 279 24.95 -1.39 -34.41
N SER A 280 26.26 -1.14 -34.36
CA SER A 280 27.20 -1.96 -33.59
C SER A 280 27.07 -1.63 -32.09
N VAL A 281 26.49 -2.57 -31.35
CA VAL A 281 26.24 -2.51 -29.90
C VAL A 281 26.89 -3.72 -29.21
N GLY A 282 27.18 -3.63 -27.91
CA GLY A 282 27.79 -4.74 -27.20
C GLY A 282 26.83 -5.92 -26.98
N ASP A 283 27.36 -7.13 -26.77
CA ASP A 283 26.52 -8.34 -26.64
C ASP A 283 25.50 -8.25 -25.50
N GLU A 284 25.90 -7.65 -24.37
CA GLU A 284 25.02 -7.45 -23.20
C GLU A 284 23.80 -6.56 -23.53
N PHE A 285 23.87 -5.72 -24.57
CA PHE A 285 22.73 -4.93 -25.03
C PHE A 285 21.58 -5.84 -25.47
N TRP A 286 21.88 -6.89 -26.23
CA TRP A 286 20.89 -7.85 -26.72
C TRP A 286 20.38 -8.75 -25.61
N GLU A 287 21.25 -9.16 -24.68
CA GLU A 287 20.90 -9.99 -23.53
C GLU A 287 19.92 -9.30 -22.56
N LYS A 288 19.98 -7.97 -22.47
CA LYS A 288 19.07 -7.15 -21.62
C LYS A 288 17.66 -7.04 -22.17
N GLN A 289 17.43 -7.32 -23.45
CA GLN A 289 16.12 -7.16 -24.08
C GLN A 289 15.19 -8.33 -23.74
N SER A 290 13.89 -8.07 -23.69
CA SER A 290 12.91 -9.12 -23.44
C SER A 290 12.90 -10.13 -24.58
N ASN A 291 12.93 -11.42 -24.27
CA ASN A 291 12.77 -12.50 -25.26
C ASN A 291 11.35 -12.54 -25.87
N ILE A 292 10.38 -11.83 -25.29
CA ILE A 292 9.00 -11.79 -25.76
C ILE A 292 8.82 -10.59 -26.68
N LYS A 293 8.77 -10.83 -28.00
CA LYS A 293 8.37 -9.81 -28.98
C LYS A 293 6.85 -9.61 -28.89
N ASN A 294 6.41 -8.49 -28.31
CA ASN A 294 4.99 -8.26 -28.07
C ASN A 294 4.40 -7.32 -29.12
N THR A 295 3.73 -7.87 -30.13
CA THR A 295 3.27 -7.09 -31.30
C THR A 295 1.95 -6.35 -31.09
N LYS A 296 1.19 -6.62 -30.02
CA LYS A 296 -0.07 -5.91 -29.70
C LYS A 296 0.13 -4.70 -28.78
N GLU A 297 -0.53 -3.59 -29.07
CA GLU A 297 -0.54 -2.43 -28.16
C GLU A 297 -1.05 -2.83 -26.78
N SER A 298 -0.53 -2.16 -25.75
CA SER A 298 -1.02 -2.38 -24.39
C SER A 298 -1.05 -1.08 -23.60
N PHE A 299 -2.18 -0.89 -22.90
CA PHE A 299 -2.45 0.29 -22.10
C PHE A 299 -2.72 -0.17 -20.67
N LYS A 300 -2.10 0.49 -19.71
CA LYS A 300 -2.40 0.30 -18.28
C LYS A 300 -2.48 1.64 -17.61
N ILE A 301 -3.59 2.32 -17.87
CA ILE A 301 -3.85 3.69 -17.42
C ILE A 301 -5.22 3.85 -16.76
N ASP A 302 -6.04 2.80 -16.69
CA ASP A 302 -7.43 2.88 -16.18
C ASP A 302 -7.52 3.39 -14.73
N HIS A 303 -6.47 3.13 -13.94
CA HIS A 303 -6.38 3.59 -12.56
C HIS A 303 -5.81 5.01 -12.41
N LEU A 304 -5.39 5.66 -13.50
CA LEU A 304 -4.89 7.02 -13.48
C LEU A 304 -6.08 8.01 -13.44
N PRO A 305 -5.89 9.19 -12.81
CA PRO A 305 -6.87 10.27 -12.90
C PRO A 305 -6.97 10.78 -14.35
N SER A 306 -8.17 10.75 -14.90
CA SER A 306 -8.47 11.12 -16.29
C SER A 306 -9.70 12.04 -16.42
N ASP A 307 -10.50 12.19 -15.38
CA ASP A 307 -11.68 13.06 -15.36
C ASP A 307 -11.31 14.54 -15.23
N GLU A 308 -12.17 15.43 -15.74
CA GLU A 308 -11.96 16.89 -15.73
C GLU A 308 -11.78 17.44 -14.29
N GLU A 309 -12.51 16.90 -13.32
CA GLU A 309 -12.45 17.34 -11.92
C GLU A 309 -11.09 17.00 -11.31
N SER A 310 -10.59 15.78 -11.51
CA SER A 310 -9.24 15.35 -11.13
C SER A 310 -8.16 16.23 -11.70
N SER A 311 -8.28 16.60 -12.97
CA SER A 311 -7.35 17.50 -13.65
C SER A 311 -7.37 18.91 -13.03
N LEU A 312 -8.55 19.42 -12.67
CA LEU A 312 -8.73 20.74 -12.06
C LEU A 312 -8.15 20.83 -10.64
N TYR A 313 -8.39 19.85 -9.76
CA TYR A 313 -7.89 19.92 -8.39
C TYR A 313 -6.41 19.52 -8.28
N LEU A 314 -5.96 18.49 -9.01
CA LEU A 314 -4.55 18.08 -9.04
C LEU A 314 -3.67 19.11 -9.73
N GLY A 315 -4.24 19.88 -10.67
CA GLY A 315 -3.56 20.98 -11.35
C GLY A 315 -3.25 22.18 -10.45
N LYS A 316 -3.87 22.29 -9.25
CA LYS A 316 -3.54 23.29 -8.23
C LYS A 316 -2.45 22.80 -7.28
N LYS A 317 -2.66 21.61 -6.68
CA LYS A 317 -1.73 20.96 -5.76
C LYS A 317 -2.13 19.51 -5.55
N ILE A 318 -1.15 18.60 -5.57
CA ILE A 318 -1.39 17.20 -5.19
C ILE A 318 -1.78 17.12 -3.71
N PRO A 319 -2.95 16.54 -3.36
CA PRO A 319 -3.41 16.46 -1.98
C PRO A 319 -2.53 15.49 -1.16
N LEU A 320 -2.52 15.68 0.16
CA LEU A 320 -1.74 14.81 1.04
C LEU A 320 -2.28 13.37 1.07
N PHE A 321 -3.60 13.24 1.10
CA PHE A 321 -4.33 11.99 1.03
C PHE A 321 -5.10 11.85 -0.28
N THR A 322 -5.36 10.61 -0.69
CA THR A 322 -6.14 10.31 -1.91
C THR A 322 -7.54 10.87 -1.75
N HIS A 323 -8.06 11.52 -2.79
CA HIS A 323 -9.49 11.78 -2.90
C HIS A 323 -10.12 10.62 -3.65
N ALA A 324 -11.24 10.10 -3.14
CA ALA A 324 -12.05 9.14 -3.87
C ALA A 324 -12.60 9.81 -5.15
N SER A 325 -12.61 9.09 -6.27
CA SER A 325 -13.27 9.59 -7.49
C SER A 325 -14.79 9.67 -7.26
N GLN A 326 -15.51 10.46 -8.08
CA GLN A 326 -16.97 10.51 -7.99
C GLN A 326 -17.62 9.14 -8.18
N GLU A 327 -17.07 8.31 -9.06
CA GLU A 327 -17.54 6.94 -9.29
C GLU A 327 -17.35 6.06 -8.06
N GLN A 328 -16.15 6.06 -7.46
CA GLN A 328 -15.87 5.30 -6.23
C GLN A 328 -16.77 5.75 -5.08
N TYR A 329 -16.97 7.06 -4.96
CA TYR A 329 -17.89 7.64 -4.00
C TYR A 329 -19.33 7.16 -4.25
N PHE A 330 -19.81 7.27 -5.49
CA PHE A 330 -21.18 6.90 -5.87
C PHE A 330 -21.45 5.40 -5.63
N ASN A 331 -20.54 4.53 -6.03
CA ASN A 331 -20.63 3.09 -5.83
C ASN A 331 -20.66 2.75 -4.34
N LEU A 332 -19.70 3.27 -3.57
CA LEU A 332 -19.63 3.02 -2.13
C LEU A 332 -20.88 3.54 -1.42
N PHE A 333 -21.29 4.77 -1.70
CA PHE A 333 -22.42 5.41 -1.05
C PHE A 333 -23.73 4.68 -1.35
N THR A 334 -23.94 4.26 -2.59
CA THR A 334 -25.11 3.47 -3.00
C THR A 334 -25.14 2.13 -2.26
N ASN A 335 -24.01 1.41 -2.21
CA ASN A 335 -23.90 0.15 -1.49
C ASN A 335 -24.18 0.31 0.00
N LEU A 336 -23.61 1.34 0.64
CA LEU A 336 -23.84 1.61 2.06
C LEU A 336 -25.29 1.99 2.35
N ARG A 337 -25.96 2.69 1.43
CA ARG A 337 -27.38 3.06 1.58
C ARG A 337 -28.30 1.85 1.55
N GLU A 338 -28.00 0.84 0.74
CA GLU A 338 -28.75 -0.42 0.75
C GLU A 338 -28.42 -1.26 1.99
N GLU A 339 -27.14 -1.34 2.37
CA GLU A 339 -26.68 -2.05 3.58
C GLU A 339 -27.16 -1.43 4.90
N GLY A 340 -27.47 -0.13 4.90
CA GLY A 340 -28.01 0.57 6.05
C GLY A 340 -29.50 0.29 6.30
N LYS A 341 -30.23 -0.32 5.36
CA LYS A 341 -31.67 -0.60 5.51
C LYS A 341 -31.93 -1.94 6.17
N VAL A 342 -32.96 -1.98 7.02
CA VAL A 342 -33.46 -3.24 7.58
C VAL A 342 -34.00 -4.09 6.44
N ASN A 343 -33.54 -5.33 6.33
CA ASN A 343 -34.10 -6.31 5.41
C ASN A 343 -34.25 -7.68 6.09
N SER A 344 -35.11 -8.54 5.52
CA SER A 344 -35.44 -9.84 6.11
C SER A 344 -34.23 -10.78 6.18
N VAL A 345 -33.32 -10.71 5.19
CA VAL A 345 -32.12 -11.55 5.15
C VAL A 345 -31.18 -11.20 6.31
N TYR A 346 -30.97 -9.91 6.57
CA TYR A 346 -30.17 -9.39 7.66
C TYR A 346 -30.68 -9.89 9.02
N ILE A 347 -31.98 -9.76 9.29
CA ILE A 347 -32.58 -10.22 10.55
C ILE A 347 -32.49 -11.74 10.68
N THR A 348 -32.78 -12.48 9.61
CA THR A 348 -32.73 -13.96 9.61
C THR A 348 -31.32 -14.46 9.92
N LEU A 349 -30.30 -13.91 9.24
CA LEU A 349 -28.91 -14.27 9.49
C LEU A 349 -28.47 -13.90 10.91
N LEU A 350 -28.90 -12.76 11.45
CA LEU A 350 -28.61 -12.39 12.83
C LEU A 350 -29.22 -13.35 13.86
N ILE A 351 -30.48 -13.77 13.66
CA ILE A 351 -31.13 -14.75 14.54
C ILE A 351 -30.37 -16.07 14.50
N LEU A 352 -30.10 -16.61 13.30
CA LEU A 352 -29.38 -17.87 13.14
C LEU A 352 -27.96 -17.81 13.73
N SER A 353 -27.22 -16.72 13.47
CA SER A 353 -25.92 -16.48 14.07
C SER A 353 -26.01 -16.45 15.60
N THR A 354 -27.00 -15.74 16.15
CA THR A 354 -27.20 -15.63 17.61
C THR A 354 -27.50 -16.98 18.24
N MET A 355 -28.29 -17.83 17.59
CA MET A 355 -28.53 -19.20 18.07
C MET A 355 -27.21 -19.98 18.18
N ILE A 356 -26.41 -19.97 17.11
CA ILE A 356 -25.11 -20.66 17.08
C ILE A 356 -24.16 -20.07 18.14
N ALA A 357 -24.10 -18.75 18.26
CA ALA A 357 -23.27 -18.06 19.26
C ALA A 357 -23.69 -18.44 20.68
N THR A 358 -25.00 -18.44 20.96
CA THR A 358 -25.55 -18.78 22.28
C THR A 358 -25.24 -20.23 22.65
N PHE A 359 -25.44 -21.19 21.74
CA PHE A 359 -25.03 -22.57 21.97
C PHE A 359 -23.51 -22.70 22.14
N GLY A 360 -22.72 -22.02 21.32
CA GLY A 360 -21.27 -21.96 21.43
C GLY A 360 -20.78 -21.46 22.79
N LEU A 361 -21.44 -20.43 23.34
CA LEU A 361 -21.17 -19.89 24.67
C LEU A 361 -21.51 -20.91 25.77
N PHE A 362 -22.64 -21.62 25.66
CA PHE A 362 -23.03 -22.66 26.63
C PHE A 362 -22.07 -23.86 26.63
N ILE A 363 -21.62 -24.32 25.46
CA ILE A 363 -20.65 -25.43 25.37
C ILE A 363 -19.20 -24.97 25.55
N ASN A 364 -18.96 -23.68 25.82
CA ASN A 364 -17.64 -23.07 25.99
C ASN A 364 -16.68 -23.31 24.81
N SER A 365 -17.19 -23.19 23.58
CA SER A 365 -16.43 -23.43 22.33
C SER A 365 -16.15 -22.13 21.58
N SER A 366 -14.91 -21.65 21.69
CA SER A 366 -14.44 -20.45 20.99
C SER A 366 -14.58 -20.60 19.46
N SER A 367 -14.30 -21.77 18.90
CA SER A 367 -14.42 -22.03 17.45
C SER A 367 -15.86 -21.88 16.94
N VAL A 368 -16.85 -22.35 17.69
CA VAL A 368 -18.28 -22.22 17.31
C VAL A 368 -18.73 -20.77 17.43
N VAL A 369 -18.30 -20.08 18.49
CA VAL A 369 -18.57 -18.66 18.70
C VAL A 369 -17.95 -17.82 17.57
N ILE A 370 -16.74 -18.15 17.12
CA ILE A 370 -16.10 -17.53 15.95
C ILE A 370 -16.90 -17.81 14.68
N GLY A 371 -17.30 -19.06 14.44
CA GLY A 371 -18.12 -19.43 13.29
C GLY A 371 -19.45 -18.66 13.22
N ALA A 372 -20.09 -18.43 14.36
CA ALA A 372 -21.30 -17.62 14.46
C ALA A 372 -21.06 -16.16 14.04
N MET A 373 -19.95 -15.54 14.47
CA MET A 373 -19.60 -14.16 14.10
C MET A 373 -19.49 -13.99 12.58
N LEU A 374 -18.95 -14.98 11.86
CA LEU A 374 -18.78 -14.94 10.40
C LEU A 374 -20.10 -14.81 9.65
N LEU A 375 -21.18 -15.34 10.23
CA LEU A 375 -22.49 -15.36 9.64
C LEU A 375 -23.25 -14.03 9.87
N ALA A 376 -22.88 -13.26 10.89
CA ALA A 376 -23.64 -12.10 11.33
C ALA A 376 -23.35 -10.84 10.49
N PRO A 377 -24.36 -10.26 9.82
CA PRO A 377 -24.18 -9.06 9.00
C PRO A 377 -24.20 -7.73 9.78
N LEU A 378 -23.94 -7.73 11.10
CA LEU A 378 -24.09 -6.54 11.95
C LEU A 378 -23.15 -5.38 11.55
N MET A 379 -22.03 -5.70 10.91
CA MET A 379 -21.06 -4.71 10.45
C MET A 379 -21.57 -3.80 9.33
N GLN A 380 -22.46 -4.31 8.47
CA GLN A 380 -22.97 -3.57 7.31
C GLN A 380 -23.65 -2.25 7.71
N PRO A 381 -24.67 -2.24 8.58
CA PRO A 381 -25.29 -0.99 9.01
C PRO A 381 -24.37 -0.14 9.90
N ILE A 382 -23.37 -0.72 10.57
CA ILE A 382 -22.41 0.04 11.38
C ILE A 382 -21.46 0.88 10.51
N VAL A 383 -20.93 0.29 9.44
CA VAL A 383 -20.10 1.02 8.47
C VAL A 383 -20.96 2.06 7.74
N SER A 384 -22.21 1.74 7.41
CA SER A 384 -23.15 2.70 6.83
C SER A 384 -23.43 3.88 7.77
N LEU A 385 -23.66 3.62 9.06
CA LEU A 385 -23.80 4.65 10.09
C LEU A 385 -22.57 5.56 10.17
N SER A 386 -21.36 5.00 10.07
CA SER A 386 -20.12 5.79 10.09
C SER A 386 -19.98 6.74 8.90
N MET A 387 -20.44 6.32 7.72
CA MET A 387 -20.46 7.17 6.53
C MET A 387 -21.55 8.24 6.63
N GLY A 388 -22.73 7.87 7.15
CA GLY A 388 -23.80 8.82 7.46
C GLY A 388 -23.31 9.91 8.41
N ALA A 389 -22.73 9.50 9.54
CA ALA A 389 -22.12 10.39 10.54
C ALA A 389 -21.07 11.33 9.95
N LEU A 390 -20.18 10.79 9.12
CA LEU A 390 -19.14 11.58 8.47
C LEU A 390 -19.73 12.65 7.53
N ARG A 391 -20.77 12.30 6.77
CA ARG A 391 -21.38 13.21 5.78
C ARG A 391 -22.55 14.02 6.30
N GLN A 392 -22.99 13.79 7.54
CA GLN A 392 -24.20 14.37 8.11
C GLN A 392 -25.43 14.05 7.23
N ASP A 393 -25.50 12.83 6.70
CA ASP A 393 -26.65 12.35 5.95
C ASP A 393 -27.66 11.73 6.92
N GLU A 394 -28.64 12.51 7.33
CA GLU A 394 -29.68 12.09 8.28
C GLU A 394 -30.41 10.83 7.82
N THR A 395 -30.64 10.67 6.51
CA THR A 395 -31.36 9.51 5.99
C THR A 395 -30.54 8.23 6.15
N LEU A 396 -29.24 8.31 5.89
CA LEU A 396 -28.31 7.20 6.04
C LEU A 396 -28.09 6.85 7.51
N GLU A 397 -27.92 7.88 8.36
CA GLU A 397 -27.77 7.72 9.81
C GLU A 397 -28.99 7.06 10.45
N VAL A 398 -30.19 7.59 10.19
CA VAL A 398 -31.42 7.08 10.79
C VAL A 398 -31.74 5.66 10.32
N ASN A 399 -31.57 5.36 9.03
CA ASN A 399 -31.81 4.01 8.53
C ASN A 399 -30.83 3.02 9.14
N SER A 400 -29.54 3.36 9.18
CA SER A 400 -28.51 2.52 9.78
C SER A 400 -28.71 2.32 11.28
N ALA A 401 -29.05 3.38 12.01
CA ALA A 401 -29.38 3.31 13.43
C ALA A 401 -30.60 2.42 13.70
N LYS A 402 -31.65 2.51 12.87
CA LYS A 402 -32.81 1.59 12.93
C LYS A 402 -32.39 0.13 12.70
N SER A 403 -31.53 -0.12 11.73
CA SER A 403 -31.02 -1.47 11.43
C SER A 403 -30.20 -2.06 12.56
N ILE A 404 -29.35 -1.25 13.19
CA ILE A 404 -28.60 -1.65 14.38
C ILE A 404 -29.57 -1.91 15.53
N PHE A 405 -30.54 -1.02 15.77
CA PHE A 405 -31.51 -1.16 16.86
C PHE A 405 -32.33 -2.47 16.75
N TRP A 406 -32.91 -2.74 15.57
CA TRP A 406 -33.66 -3.98 15.34
C TRP A 406 -32.77 -5.22 15.37
N GLY A 407 -31.53 -5.13 14.87
CA GLY A 407 -30.56 -6.21 14.97
C GLY A 407 -30.19 -6.52 16.43
N VAL A 408 -29.95 -5.48 17.24
CA VAL A 408 -29.65 -5.60 18.65
C VAL A 408 -30.80 -6.25 19.41
N LEU A 409 -32.02 -5.79 19.15
CA LEU A 409 -33.21 -6.35 19.75
C LEU A 409 -33.39 -7.83 19.38
N ALA A 410 -33.17 -8.21 18.12
CA ALA A 410 -33.25 -9.59 17.67
C ALA A 410 -32.23 -10.49 18.39
N VAL A 411 -30.98 -10.03 18.56
CA VAL A 411 -29.93 -10.78 19.27
C VAL A 411 -30.30 -10.95 20.75
N LEU A 412 -30.70 -9.87 21.42
CA LEU A 412 -31.08 -9.90 22.84
C LEU A 412 -32.26 -10.83 23.09
N ILE A 413 -33.33 -10.71 22.29
CA ILE A 413 -34.53 -11.55 22.43
C ILE A 413 -34.18 -13.03 22.17
N THR A 414 -33.43 -13.32 21.10
CA THR A 414 -33.11 -14.71 20.72
C THR A 414 -32.26 -15.38 21.79
N SER A 415 -31.17 -14.74 22.22
CA SER A 415 -30.27 -15.32 23.24
C SER A 415 -30.92 -15.40 24.61
N SER A 416 -31.71 -14.39 25.01
CA SER A 416 -32.50 -14.42 26.24
C SER A 416 -33.54 -15.52 26.25
N PHE A 417 -34.26 -15.70 25.13
CA PHE A 417 -35.24 -16.78 24.99
C PHE A 417 -34.60 -18.17 25.10
N ILE A 418 -33.45 -18.37 24.45
CA ILE A 418 -32.71 -19.64 24.54
C ILE A 418 -32.21 -19.88 25.97
N ALA A 419 -31.66 -18.86 26.63
CA ALA A 419 -31.16 -18.96 28.00
C ALA A 419 -32.27 -19.21 29.02
N TYR A 420 -33.46 -18.65 28.80
CA TYR A 420 -34.63 -18.93 29.61
C TYR A 420 -35.16 -20.35 29.42
N LEU A 421 -35.13 -20.87 28.19
CA LEU A 421 -35.63 -22.21 27.87
C LEU A 421 -34.67 -23.33 28.30
N LEU A 422 -33.37 -23.06 28.27
CA LEU A 422 -32.33 -24.02 28.67
C LEU A 422 -31.92 -23.78 30.14
N PRO A 423 -32.22 -24.69 31.08
CA PRO A 423 -31.85 -24.56 32.49
C PRO A 423 -30.35 -24.87 32.71
N ILE A 424 -29.47 -24.10 32.08
CA ILE A 424 -28.01 -24.22 32.19
C ILE A 424 -27.52 -22.94 32.87
N ASP A 425 -27.32 -22.99 34.19
CA ASP A 425 -26.89 -21.82 34.98
C ASP A 425 -25.39 -21.85 35.28
N ARG A 426 -24.59 -22.24 34.27
CA ARG A 426 -23.13 -22.32 34.41
C ARG A 426 -22.45 -21.21 33.63
N LEU A 427 -21.80 -20.31 34.34
CA LEU A 427 -20.92 -19.31 33.74
C LEU A 427 -19.69 -19.99 33.11
N THR A 428 -19.57 -19.90 31.80
CA THR A 428 -18.42 -20.45 31.05
C THR A 428 -17.28 -19.44 30.95
N SER A 429 -16.07 -19.90 30.61
CA SER A 429 -14.92 -18.98 30.46
C SER A 429 -15.13 -18.02 29.30
N GLU A 430 -15.77 -18.47 28.22
CA GLU A 430 -16.16 -17.61 27.10
C GLU A 430 -17.13 -16.51 27.53
N MET A 431 -18.13 -16.81 28.35
CA MET A 431 -19.05 -15.78 28.87
C MET A 431 -18.31 -14.82 29.82
N SER A 432 -17.54 -15.36 30.76
CA SER A 432 -16.81 -14.58 31.77
C SER A 432 -15.82 -13.59 31.14
N GLY A 433 -15.15 -13.96 30.05
CA GLY A 433 -14.23 -13.07 29.33
C GLY A 433 -14.89 -11.82 28.74
N ARG A 434 -16.23 -11.77 28.67
CA ARG A 434 -17.00 -10.64 28.14
C ARG A 434 -17.61 -9.76 29.23
N LEU A 435 -17.39 -10.09 30.50
CA LEU A 435 -17.90 -9.34 31.66
C LEU A 435 -16.87 -8.37 32.25
N SER A 436 -15.68 -8.31 31.69
CA SER A 436 -14.59 -7.44 32.15
C SER A 436 -14.12 -6.53 31.00
N PRO A 437 -14.96 -5.58 30.54
CA PRO A 437 -14.58 -4.68 29.46
C PRO A 437 -13.40 -3.78 29.85
N THR A 438 -12.47 -3.58 28.93
CA THR A 438 -11.22 -2.84 29.14
C THR A 438 -10.97 -1.80 28.06
N THR A 439 -10.05 -0.88 28.31
CA THR A 439 -9.59 0.07 27.27
C THR A 439 -8.92 -0.63 26.09
N LEU A 440 -8.47 -1.89 26.23
CA LEU A 440 -7.90 -2.67 25.13
C LEU A 440 -8.99 -3.06 24.12
N ASP A 441 -10.21 -3.35 24.58
CA ASP A 441 -11.34 -3.66 23.71
C ASP A 441 -11.68 -2.48 22.79
N LEU A 442 -11.60 -1.26 23.32
CA LEU A 442 -11.77 -0.04 22.53
C LEU A 442 -10.68 0.11 21.45
N LEU A 443 -9.42 -0.25 21.74
CA LEU A 443 -8.36 -0.24 20.74
C LEU A 443 -8.60 -1.27 19.64
N VAL A 444 -9.06 -2.48 20.00
CA VAL A 444 -9.46 -3.50 19.04
C VAL A 444 -10.59 -2.97 18.15
N ALA A 445 -11.61 -2.34 18.75
CA ALA A 445 -12.72 -1.73 18.02
C ALA A 445 -12.27 -0.64 17.03
N ILE A 446 -11.31 0.21 17.43
CA ILE A 446 -10.72 1.23 16.54
C ILE A 446 -10.03 0.56 15.34
N VAL A 447 -9.20 -0.46 15.57
CA VAL A 447 -8.51 -1.18 14.49
C VAL A 447 -9.51 -1.90 13.57
N SER A 448 -10.57 -2.48 14.13
CA SER A 448 -11.67 -3.09 13.38
C SER A 448 -12.41 -2.07 12.51
N GLY A 449 -12.69 -0.86 13.04
CA GLY A 449 -13.32 0.22 12.29
C GLY A 449 -12.47 0.74 11.13
N ILE A 450 -11.16 0.93 11.35
CA ILE A 450 -10.21 1.30 10.28
C ILE A 450 -10.21 0.23 9.19
N SER A 451 -10.10 -1.04 9.58
CA SER A 451 -10.09 -2.16 8.65
C SER A 451 -11.39 -2.25 7.84
N ALA A 452 -12.54 -2.07 8.48
CA ALA A 452 -13.84 -2.09 7.84
C ALA A 452 -13.99 -1.00 6.79
N ALA A 453 -13.68 0.26 7.13
CA ALA A 453 -13.75 1.37 6.20
C ALA A 453 -12.75 1.21 5.04
N TYR A 454 -11.51 0.78 5.33
CA TYR A 454 -10.49 0.59 4.31
C TYR A 454 -10.87 -0.49 3.30
N VAL A 455 -11.32 -1.66 3.77
CA VAL A 455 -11.77 -2.73 2.88
C VAL A 455 -12.99 -2.31 2.07
N LYS A 456 -13.97 -1.66 2.72
CA LYS A 456 -15.19 -1.22 2.03
C LYS A 456 -14.89 -0.19 0.95
N SER A 457 -13.88 0.66 1.15
CA SER A 457 -13.47 1.68 0.19
C SER A 457 -12.71 1.15 -1.03
N ASN A 458 -12.25 -0.10 -1.02
CA ASN A 458 -11.39 -0.64 -2.05
C ASN A 458 -12.02 -1.87 -2.71
N GLU A 459 -12.54 -1.68 -3.92
CA GLU A 459 -13.22 -2.71 -4.73
C GLU A 459 -12.32 -3.92 -5.06
N ASN A 460 -10.99 -3.77 -4.96
CA ASN A 460 -10.03 -4.84 -5.25
C ASN A 460 -9.83 -5.83 -4.09
N ILE A 461 -10.39 -5.55 -2.90
CA ILE A 461 -10.27 -6.41 -1.72
C ILE A 461 -11.51 -7.28 -1.62
N LEU A 462 -11.32 -8.61 -1.60
CA LEU A 462 -12.43 -9.56 -1.42
C LEU A 462 -13.14 -9.32 -0.09
N SER A 463 -14.39 -8.87 -0.16
CA SER A 463 -15.24 -8.54 0.99
C SER A 463 -15.39 -9.70 2.00
N SER A 464 -15.31 -10.94 1.52
CA SER A 464 -15.45 -12.15 2.35
C SER A 464 -14.29 -12.38 3.32
N LEU A 465 -13.07 -12.01 2.94
CA LEU A 465 -11.86 -12.23 3.75
C LEU A 465 -11.76 -11.24 4.91
N ALA A 466 -12.29 -10.03 4.72
CA ALA A 466 -12.34 -8.99 5.74
C ALA A 466 -13.51 -9.16 6.72
N GLY A 467 -14.67 -9.62 6.25
CA GLY A 467 -15.83 -9.89 7.10
C GLY A 467 -15.50 -10.81 8.28
N VAL A 468 -14.60 -11.77 8.05
CA VAL A 468 -14.08 -12.71 9.05
C VAL A 468 -13.29 -12.06 10.17
N ALA A 469 -12.39 -11.12 9.84
CA ALA A 469 -11.52 -10.48 10.83
C ALA A 469 -12.25 -9.39 11.66
N ILE A 470 -13.35 -8.85 11.13
CA ILE A 470 -14.02 -7.65 11.67
C ILE A 470 -15.22 -8.01 12.57
N ALA A 471 -15.91 -9.12 12.33
CA ALA A 471 -17.13 -9.49 13.05
C ALA A 471 -16.91 -9.95 14.51
N VAL A 472 -15.66 -10.12 14.94
CA VAL A 472 -15.29 -10.74 16.22
C VAL A 472 -15.79 -9.98 17.45
N ALA A 473 -15.98 -8.67 17.32
CA ALA A 473 -16.14 -7.77 18.47
C ALA A 473 -17.59 -7.56 18.95
N LEU A 474 -18.63 -7.96 18.20
CA LEU A 474 -19.98 -7.42 18.43
C LEU A 474 -21.04 -8.43 18.88
N VAL A 475 -21.23 -9.52 18.13
CA VAL A 475 -22.31 -10.49 18.41
C VAL A 475 -22.14 -11.20 19.75
N PRO A 476 -20.94 -11.68 20.12
CA PRO A 476 -20.81 -12.46 21.34
C PRO A 476 -21.04 -11.66 22.64
N PRO A 477 -20.49 -10.45 22.83
CA PRO A 477 -20.87 -9.63 23.98
C PRO A 477 -22.37 -9.39 24.06
N LEU A 478 -23.01 -9.16 22.92
CA LEU A 478 -24.45 -8.93 22.87
C LEU A 478 -25.27 -10.19 23.19
N ALA A 479 -24.82 -11.37 22.73
CA ALA A 479 -25.43 -12.65 23.09
C ALA A 479 -25.25 -12.96 24.60
N VAL A 480 -24.08 -12.68 25.17
CA VAL A 480 -23.84 -12.79 26.63
C VAL A 480 -24.75 -11.83 27.39
N ALA A 481 -24.95 -10.61 26.90
CA ALA A 481 -25.90 -9.68 27.51
C ALA A 481 -27.33 -10.24 27.50
N GLY A 482 -27.78 -10.82 26.38
CA GLY A 482 -29.10 -11.45 26.31
C GLY A 482 -29.23 -12.71 27.17
N ILE A 483 -28.16 -13.52 27.31
CA ILE A 483 -28.12 -14.62 28.30
C ILE A 483 -28.31 -14.07 29.72
N GLY A 484 -27.61 -12.99 30.06
CA GLY A 484 -27.79 -12.29 31.35
C GLY A 484 -29.24 -11.85 31.58
N LEU A 485 -29.93 -11.33 30.57
CA LEU A 485 -31.37 -11.05 30.66
C LEU A 485 -32.21 -12.32 30.89
N GLY A 486 -31.90 -13.41 30.20
CA GLY A 486 -32.59 -14.70 30.37
C GLY A 486 -32.41 -15.31 31.76
N TRP A 487 -31.24 -15.12 32.37
CA TRP A 487 -30.92 -15.52 33.74
C TRP A 487 -31.35 -14.51 34.82
N ALA A 488 -31.90 -13.35 34.42
CA ALA A 488 -32.14 -12.20 35.30
C ALA A 488 -30.90 -11.69 36.05
N ASP A 489 -29.70 -11.91 35.50
CA ASP A 489 -28.44 -11.35 36.00
C ASP A 489 -28.16 -9.99 35.35
N TRP A 490 -28.57 -8.94 36.06
CA TRP A 490 -28.39 -7.56 35.63
C TRP A 490 -26.93 -7.14 35.52
N HIS A 491 -26.04 -7.68 36.35
CA HIS A 491 -24.63 -7.34 36.31
C HIS A 491 -24.00 -7.90 35.01
N MET A 492 -24.31 -9.15 34.69
CA MET A 492 -23.89 -9.80 33.45
C MET A 492 -24.38 -9.04 32.22
N PHE A 493 -25.66 -8.63 32.21
CA PHE A 493 -26.23 -7.81 31.15
C PHE A 493 -25.48 -6.49 30.97
N ILE A 494 -25.31 -5.71 32.03
CA ILE A 494 -24.70 -4.37 31.95
C ILE A 494 -23.26 -4.45 31.47
N MET A 495 -22.45 -5.37 32.00
CA MET A 495 -21.04 -5.47 31.64
C MET A 495 -20.84 -5.92 30.19
N ALA A 496 -21.58 -6.94 29.75
CA ALA A 496 -21.50 -7.44 28.38
C ALA A 496 -22.10 -6.44 27.36
N PHE A 497 -23.17 -5.73 27.74
CA PHE A 497 -23.76 -4.69 26.90
C PHE A 497 -22.87 -3.45 26.81
N LEU A 498 -22.19 -3.07 27.90
CA LEU A 498 -21.18 -2.01 27.88
C LEU A 498 -20.07 -2.35 26.89
N LEU A 499 -19.54 -3.59 26.92
CA LEU A 499 -18.55 -4.06 25.94
C LEU A 499 -19.05 -3.96 24.49
N PHE A 500 -20.32 -4.28 24.25
CA PHE A 500 -20.94 -4.12 22.93
C PHE A 500 -20.98 -2.64 22.50
N ILE A 501 -21.47 -1.74 23.37
CA ILE A 501 -21.57 -0.31 23.07
C ILE A 501 -20.20 0.31 22.83
N THR A 502 -19.20 -0.05 23.63
CA THR A 502 -17.82 0.44 23.47
C THR A 502 -17.25 0.04 22.11
N ASN A 503 -17.49 -1.21 21.69
CA ASN A 503 -17.04 -1.71 20.41
C ASN A 503 -17.78 -1.04 19.25
N LEU A 504 -19.09 -0.88 19.35
CA LEU A 504 -19.91 -0.19 18.36
C LEU A 504 -19.41 1.25 18.14
N VAL A 505 -19.26 2.02 19.22
CA VAL A 505 -18.85 3.43 19.17
C VAL A 505 -17.42 3.57 18.63
N GLY A 506 -16.49 2.72 19.08
CA GLY A 506 -15.12 2.71 18.59
C GLY A 506 -15.03 2.41 17.09
N ILE A 507 -15.79 1.43 16.60
CA ILE A 507 -15.86 1.08 15.18
C ILE A 507 -16.42 2.26 14.37
N VAL A 508 -17.54 2.85 14.78
CA VAL A 508 -18.16 3.95 14.03
C VAL A 508 -17.23 5.16 13.94
N PHE A 509 -16.63 5.57 15.05
CA PHE A 509 -15.69 6.68 15.06
C PHE A 509 -14.48 6.42 14.16
N ALA A 510 -13.85 5.25 14.29
CA ALA A 510 -12.66 4.92 13.53
C ALA A 510 -12.93 4.73 12.04
N ALA A 511 -14.07 4.15 11.68
CA ALA A 511 -14.51 4.05 10.29
C ALA A 511 -14.81 5.42 9.67
N ALA A 512 -15.51 6.31 10.39
CA ALA A 512 -15.76 7.68 9.95
C ALA A 512 -14.46 8.47 9.75
N PHE A 513 -13.53 8.36 10.70
CA PHE A 513 -12.20 8.97 10.57
C PHE A 513 -11.42 8.43 9.35
N THR A 514 -11.50 7.12 9.11
CA THR A 514 -10.84 6.49 7.96
C THR A 514 -11.44 6.96 6.64
N PHE A 515 -12.77 7.02 6.53
CA PHE A 515 -13.43 7.58 5.34
C PHE A 515 -13.08 9.06 5.11
N LEU A 516 -12.86 9.85 6.17
CA LEU A 516 -12.33 11.21 6.02
C LEU A 516 -10.92 11.19 5.41
N VAL A 517 -10.02 10.36 5.95
CA VAL A 517 -8.64 10.25 5.46
C VAL A 517 -8.61 9.79 4.00
N LEU A 518 -9.54 8.93 3.59
CA LEU A 518 -9.68 8.46 2.21
C LEU A 518 -10.43 9.43 1.28
N GLY A 519 -10.86 10.59 1.79
CA GLY A 519 -11.43 11.66 0.99
C GLY A 519 -12.90 11.47 0.59
N PHE A 520 -13.69 10.69 1.33
CA PHE A 520 -15.11 10.47 1.03
C PHE A 520 -16.06 11.58 1.53
N ALA A 521 -15.54 12.58 2.25
CA ALA A 521 -16.31 13.75 2.70
C ALA A 521 -15.46 15.03 2.78
N PRO A 522 -16.04 16.21 2.49
CA PRO A 522 -15.36 17.49 2.71
C PRO A 522 -15.08 17.73 4.19
N LEU A 523 -13.86 18.21 4.52
CA LEU A 523 -13.43 18.48 5.91
C LEU A 523 -14.44 19.31 6.70
N LYS A 524 -15.01 20.38 6.12
CA LYS A 524 -15.96 21.26 6.82
C LYS A 524 -17.23 20.54 7.30
N VAL A 525 -17.72 19.56 6.52
CA VAL A 525 -18.89 18.76 6.88
C VAL A 525 -18.49 17.67 7.88
N ALA A 526 -17.38 16.99 7.59
CA ALA A 526 -16.85 15.89 8.39
C ALA A 526 -16.52 16.26 9.85
N MET A 527 -16.01 17.47 10.09
CA MET A 527 -15.58 17.88 11.43
C MET A 527 -16.71 17.84 12.46
N ARG A 528 -17.97 18.11 12.08
CA ARG A 528 -19.12 18.03 12.99
C ARG A 528 -19.38 16.59 13.43
N GLY A 529 -19.45 15.67 12.47
CA GLY A 529 -19.66 14.25 12.74
C GLY A 529 -18.53 13.63 13.56
N ILE A 530 -17.27 13.91 13.19
CA ILE A 530 -16.10 13.42 13.93
C ILE A 530 -16.09 13.95 15.36
N PHE A 531 -16.36 15.24 15.57
CA PHE A 531 -16.39 15.81 16.90
C PHE A 531 -17.48 15.18 17.76
N MET A 532 -18.69 15.00 17.21
CA MET A 532 -19.80 14.35 17.92
C MET A 532 -19.45 12.93 18.36
N TRP A 533 -18.90 12.11 17.46
CA TRP A 533 -18.51 10.74 17.79
C TRP A 533 -17.30 10.67 18.72
N LEU A 534 -16.37 11.63 18.65
CA LEU A 534 -15.27 11.75 19.61
C LEU A 534 -15.78 12.01 21.03
N VAL A 535 -16.80 12.87 21.19
CA VAL A 535 -17.46 13.09 22.49
C VAL A 535 -18.12 11.81 22.99
N ILE A 536 -18.82 11.07 22.12
CA ILE A 536 -19.44 9.79 22.49
C ILE A 536 -18.38 8.76 22.92
N VAL A 537 -17.27 8.65 22.19
CA VAL A 537 -16.12 7.80 22.57
C VAL A 537 -15.59 8.20 23.94
N ALA A 538 -15.40 9.50 24.19
CA ALA A 538 -14.89 9.99 25.48
C ALA A 538 -15.83 9.64 26.64
N VAL A 539 -17.15 9.78 26.46
CA VAL A 539 -18.16 9.40 27.46
C VAL A 539 -18.10 7.91 27.77
N VAL A 540 -18.01 7.07 26.73
CA VAL A 540 -17.98 5.61 26.87
C VAL A 540 -16.64 5.11 27.42
N ALA A 541 -15.55 5.86 27.24
CA ALA A 541 -14.24 5.55 27.81
C ALA A 541 -14.17 5.73 29.34
N LEU A 542 -15.04 6.55 29.95
CA LEU A 542 -15.07 6.77 31.39
C LEU A 542 -15.34 5.48 32.21
N PRO A 543 -16.42 4.72 31.97
CA PRO A 543 -16.65 3.46 32.69
C PRO A 543 -15.58 2.40 32.38
N LEU A 544 -15.06 2.36 31.14
CA LEU A 544 -13.97 1.46 30.76
C LEU A 544 -12.68 1.72 31.55
N TYR A 545 -12.34 2.99 31.79
CA TYR A 545 -11.17 3.34 32.58
C TYR A 545 -11.31 2.83 34.02
N SER A 546 -12.50 2.94 34.59
CA SER A 546 -12.80 2.37 35.92
C SER A 546 -12.65 0.85 35.92
N SER A 547 -13.24 0.15 34.94
CA SER A 547 -13.12 -1.31 34.81
C SER A 547 -11.67 -1.77 34.59
N PHE A 548 -10.88 -1.02 33.80
CA PHE A 548 -9.47 -1.30 33.59
C PHE A 548 -8.65 -1.16 34.89
N LYS A 549 -8.94 -0.14 35.70
CA LYS A 549 -8.31 0.04 37.01
C LYS A 549 -8.65 -1.11 37.97
N GLN A 550 -9.90 -1.59 37.94
CA GLN A 550 -10.32 -2.76 38.72
C GLN A 550 -9.55 -4.01 38.26
N MET A 551 -9.52 -4.29 36.96
CA MET A 551 -8.76 -5.42 36.39
C MET A 551 -7.27 -5.38 36.77
N GLN A 552 -6.63 -4.20 36.73
CA GLN A 552 -5.24 -4.03 37.15
C GLN A 552 -5.05 -4.38 38.63
N THR A 553 -6.02 -3.99 39.48
CA THR A 553 -6.03 -4.30 40.91
C THR A 553 -6.15 -5.81 41.11
N ASP A 554 -7.06 -6.48 40.39
CA ASP A 554 -7.28 -7.92 40.49
C ASP A 554 -6.04 -8.71 40.07
N ILE A 555 -5.39 -8.33 38.97
CA ILE A 555 -4.12 -8.92 38.52
C ILE A 555 -3.01 -8.69 39.54
N HIS A 556 -2.94 -7.49 40.13
CA HIS A 556 -1.95 -7.19 41.14
C HIS A 556 -2.14 -8.07 42.38
N VAL A 557 -3.36 -8.17 42.90
CA VAL A 557 -3.71 -9.03 44.04
C VAL A 557 -3.42 -10.49 43.72
N GLN A 558 -3.84 -10.98 42.55
CA GLN A 558 -3.58 -12.35 42.13
C GLN A 558 -2.09 -12.66 42.06
N LYS A 559 -1.28 -11.75 41.53
CA LYS A 559 0.18 -11.89 41.45
C LYS A 559 0.85 -11.83 42.82
N THR A 560 0.42 -10.91 43.69
CA THR A 560 0.89 -10.78 45.07
C THR A 560 0.63 -12.06 45.85
N LEU A 561 -0.60 -12.58 45.78
CA LEU A 561 -0.98 -13.82 46.46
C LEU A 561 -0.30 -15.05 45.86
N SER A 562 -0.19 -15.17 44.54
CA SER A 562 0.44 -16.35 43.90
C SER A 562 1.95 -16.44 44.12
N ASN A 563 2.61 -15.30 44.38
CA ASN A 563 4.02 -15.24 44.74
C ASN A 563 4.27 -15.29 46.25
N LEU A 564 3.20 -15.24 47.06
CA LEU A 564 3.27 -15.33 48.50
C LEU A 564 3.72 -16.74 48.91
N THR A 565 4.93 -16.84 49.45
CA THR A 565 5.42 -18.05 50.10
C THR A 565 5.40 -17.82 51.60
N ILE A 566 4.47 -18.47 52.29
CA ILE A 566 4.34 -18.34 53.74
C ILE A 566 5.01 -19.53 54.39
N LYS A 567 5.93 -19.26 55.33
CA LYS A 567 6.40 -20.27 56.29
C LYS A 567 5.51 -20.18 57.53
N LEU A 568 4.82 -21.27 57.85
CA LEU A 568 4.05 -21.48 59.08
C LEU A 568 4.77 -22.62 59.81
N ASP A 569 5.47 -22.30 60.89
CA ASP A 569 6.30 -23.25 61.65
C ASP A 569 7.20 -24.16 60.77
N GLU A 570 6.90 -25.46 60.69
CA GLU A 570 7.62 -26.44 59.86
C GLU A 570 7.09 -26.55 58.43
N HIS A 571 5.95 -25.92 58.12
CA HIS A 571 5.26 -26.05 56.85
C HIS A 571 5.50 -24.87 55.90
N ARG A 572 5.78 -25.19 54.63
CA ARG A 572 5.87 -24.21 53.55
C ARG A 572 4.57 -24.21 52.77
N VAL A 573 3.92 -23.05 52.73
CA VAL A 573 2.64 -22.83 52.08
C VAL A 573 2.79 -21.93 50.86
N LYS A 574 2.19 -22.35 49.75
CA LYS A 574 2.08 -21.56 48.52
C LYS A 574 0.63 -21.48 48.07
N LEU A 575 0.21 -20.30 47.62
CA LEU A 575 -1.13 -20.10 47.04
C LEU A 575 -1.08 -20.26 45.52
N THR A 576 -2.04 -20.98 44.97
CA THR A 576 -2.23 -21.17 43.53
C THR A 576 -3.70 -21.03 43.15
N HIS A 577 -3.99 -20.83 41.87
CA HIS A 577 -5.37 -20.70 41.36
C HIS A 577 -6.20 -19.63 42.11
N VAL A 578 -5.56 -18.52 42.48
CA VAL A 578 -6.23 -17.40 43.15
C VAL A 578 -7.24 -16.77 42.18
N LYS A 579 -8.49 -16.68 42.60
CA LYS A 579 -9.59 -16.00 41.91
C LYS A 579 -10.23 -15.00 42.87
N LEU A 580 -10.37 -13.76 42.41
CA LEU A 580 -11.15 -12.73 43.09
C LEU A 580 -12.56 -12.74 42.53
N ILE A 581 -13.55 -12.67 43.42
CA ILE A 581 -14.96 -12.58 43.10
C ILE A 581 -15.51 -11.38 43.89
N HIS A 582 -15.98 -10.36 43.18
CA HIS A 582 -16.59 -9.20 43.82
C HIS A 582 -18.07 -9.50 44.08
N ARG A 583 -18.49 -9.51 45.35
CA ARG A 583 -19.90 -9.53 45.73
C ARG A 583 -20.34 -8.15 46.23
N PRO A 584 -21.65 -7.84 46.24
CA PRO A 584 -22.16 -6.56 46.72
C PRO A 584 -21.77 -6.24 48.18
N ASP A 585 -21.64 -7.25 49.02
CA ASP A 585 -21.40 -7.08 50.47
C ASP A 585 -19.92 -7.19 50.87
N MET A 586 -19.17 -8.14 50.30
CA MET A 586 -17.76 -8.38 50.63
C MET A 586 -17.04 -9.05 49.44
N ASP A 587 -15.77 -8.70 49.22
CA ASP A 587 -14.94 -9.41 48.25
C ASP A 587 -14.68 -10.84 48.71
N GLU A 588 -14.70 -11.79 47.79
CA GLU A 588 -14.44 -13.19 48.04
C GLU A 588 -13.17 -13.64 47.28
N ILE A 589 -12.21 -14.20 48.00
CA ILE A 589 -10.97 -14.74 47.44
C ILE A 589 -11.03 -16.26 47.51
N ARG A 590 -11.09 -16.90 46.35
CA ARG A 590 -10.97 -18.36 46.23
C ARG A 590 -9.55 -18.72 45.85
N CYS A 591 -8.89 -19.60 46.61
CA CYS A 591 -7.55 -20.06 46.23
C CYS A 591 -7.27 -21.50 46.67
N GLU A 592 -6.28 -22.13 46.02
CA GLU A 592 -5.75 -23.42 46.42
C GLU A 592 -4.48 -23.22 47.24
N VAL A 593 -4.42 -23.88 48.39
CA VAL A 593 -3.31 -23.80 49.34
C VAL A 593 -2.50 -25.08 49.22
N ILE A 594 -1.27 -24.98 48.70
CA ILE A 594 -0.33 -26.11 48.64
C ILE A 594 0.58 -26.05 49.86
N SER A 595 0.45 -27.02 50.77
CA SER A 595 1.25 -27.13 51.99
C SER A 595 2.11 -28.40 51.99
N SER A 596 3.25 -28.37 52.69
CA SER A 596 4.10 -29.54 52.93
C SER A 596 3.56 -30.50 54.00
N GLY A 597 2.46 -30.15 54.68
CA GLY A 597 1.81 -30.96 55.71
C GLY A 597 0.43 -30.43 56.09
N ILE A 598 -0.31 -31.19 56.90
CA ILE A 598 -1.67 -30.83 57.36
C ILE A 598 -1.57 -29.68 58.34
N LEU A 599 -2.24 -28.56 58.03
CA LEU A 599 -2.24 -27.36 58.88
C LEU A 599 -3.26 -27.49 60.01
N SER A 600 -2.86 -27.10 61.22
CA SER A 600 -3.72 -26.95 62.40
C SER A 600 -4.70 -25.78 62.26
N GLU A 601 -5.73 -25.72 63.12
CA GLU A 601 -6.71 -24.62 63.11
C GLU A 601 -6.04 -23.26 63.42
N GLU A 602 -5.05 -23.22 64.31
CA GLU A 602 -4.29 -22.00 64.60
C GLU A 602 -3.48 -21.52 63.39
N GLU A 603 -2.80 -22.44 62.68
CA GLU A 603 -2.06 -22.11 61.45
C GLU A 603 -2.98 -21.63 60.32
N LYS A 604 -4.21 -22.15 60.22
CA LYS A 604 -5.22 -21.68 59.26
C LYS A 604 -5.67 -20.25 59.57
N SER A 605 -5.85 -19.90 60.84
CA SER A 605 -6.17 -18.52 61.25
C SER A 605 -5.04 -17.55 60.93
N VAL A 606 -3.78 -17.93 61.21
CA VAL A 606 -2.60 -17.12 60.85
C VAL A 606 -2.45 -16.98 59.33
N LEU A 607 -2.74 -18.03 58.56
CA LEU A 607 -2.77 -17.99 57.10
C LEU A 607 -3.80 -16.98 56.59
N LYS A 608 -5.01 -16.99 57.16
CA LYS A 608 -6.08 -16.03 56.82
C LYS A 608 -5.62 -14.60 57.08
N GLU A 609 -5.08 -14.30 58.26
CA GLU A 609 -4.58 -12.96 58.59
C GLU A 609 -3.47 -12.49 57.64
N LYS A 610 -2.52 -13.38 57.31
CA LYS A 610 -1.44 -13.06 56.36
C LYS A 610 -1.97 -12.77 54.96
N ILE A 611 -2.99 -13.50 54.50
CA ILE A 611 -3.64 -13.24 53.21
C ILE A 611 -4.32 -11.87 53.22
N VAL A 612 -5.17 -11.59 54.22
CA VAL A 612 -5.88 -10.28 54.35
C VAL A 612 -4.88 -9.12 54.45
N LYS A 613 -3.81 -9.28 55.23
CA LYS A 613 -2.78 -8.24 55.38
C LYS A 613 -1.98 -8.00 54.10
N SER A 614 -1.81 -9.02 53.26
CA SER A 614 -1.05 -8.90 52.01
C SER A 614 -1.81 -8.18 50.88
N ILE A 615 -3.13 -8.05 51.00
CA ILE A 615 -4.00 -7.43 49.99
C ILE A 615 -4.55 -6.07 50.43
N ASP A 616 -4.32 -5.68 51.68
CA ASP A 616 -4.78 -4.43 52.30
C ASP A 616 -6.29 -4.17 52.11
N LYS A 617 -7.08 -5.26 52.15
CA LYS A 617 -8.53 -5.25 51.92
C LYS A 617 -9.19 -6.37 52.70
N GLU A 618 -10.32 -6.10 53.34
CA GLU A 618 -11.14 -7.15 53.95
C GLU A 618 -11.79 -7.99 52.84
N ALA A 619 -11.58 -9.30 52.90
CA ALA A 619 -12.18 -10.25 51.99
C ALA A 619 -12.51 -11.57 52.70
N GLU A 620 -13.61 -12.20 52.29
CA GLU A 620 -13.92 -13.57 52.65
C GLU A 620 -12.95 -14.51 51.91
N ILE A 621 -12.27 -15.39 52.64
CA ILE A 621 -11.24 -16.27 52.06
C ILE A 621 -11.77 -17.70 52.06
N ILE A 622 -11.95 -18.26 50.87
CA ILE A 622 -12.32 -19.66 50.66
C ILE A 622 -11.12 -20.40 50.09
N VAL A 623 -10.66 -21.42 50.81
CA VAL A 623 -9.44 -22.16 50.49
C VAL A 623 -9.71 -23.65 50.30
N THR A 624 -9.09 -24.23 49.28
CA THR A 624 -8.98 -25.67 49.11
C THR A 624 -7.56 -26.11 49.45
N PHE A 625 -7.39 -27.00 50.43
CA PHE A 625 -6.07 -27.47 50.84
C PHE A 625 -5.60 -28.66 49.99
N ARG A 626 -4.34 -28.60 49.53
CA ARG A 626 -3.62 -29.68 48.87
C ARG A 626 -2.29 -29.92 49.59
N TYR A 627 -2.02 -31.18 49.97
CA TYR A 627 -0.82 -31.55 50.71
C TYR A 627 0.18 -32.25 49.79
N LYS A 628 1.46 -31.87 49.88
CA LYS A 628 2.56 -32.61 49.24
C LYS A 628 2.78 -33.89 50.02
N LEU A 629 2.73 -35.03 49.32
CA LEU A 629 3.04 -36.35 49.85
C LEU A 629 4.55 -36.56 49.96
#